data_AF-A0A9E6CEL4-F1
#
_entry.id   AF-A0A9E6CEL4-F1
#
_cell.length_a   1.000
_cell.length_b   1.000
_cell.length_c   1.000
_cell.angle_alpha   90.00
_cell.angle_beta   90.00
_cell.angle_gamma   90.00
#
_symmetry.space_group_name_H-M   'P 1'
#
loop_
_entity.id
_entity.type
_entity.pdbx_description
1 polymer ?
#
loop_
_entity_poly.entity_id
_entity_poly.type
_entity_poly.pdbx_seq_one_letter_code
_entity_poly.pdbx_strand_id
1 'polypeptide(L)'
;MPAQIIITDNNIEAKETSREIELLPLSQKDFQKYIPGKRIAPCKLKLRIRCTQSTELLLVFRALRDQKIALLVELCAGVNLVLQTACSGNKNAAHYLVTAFKLEENSELVLKSANCWKTAKATDYYYFWLSNAKLILQSRSYIWQAEHTEHYYLYLDHSFAQLRFSEVCIAGKAKISAKYLLKDKVSLQANAKLAAFKANIRNYSLVLAEGKENRAFTSCEEILLGKAKILTVPALRSADPSNELHHEARIGKIKKEELQYLLARGYSPAAAARLLLLRAAKF
;
A
#
# COMPACT_ATOMS: atom_id res chain seq x y z
N MET A 1 3.89 -21.06 -14.56
CA MET A 1 2.94 -20.21 -13.81
C MET A 1 3.73 -19.49 -12.73
N PRO A 2 3.38 -18.24 -12.35
CA PRO A 2 4.05 -17.57 -11.24
C PRO A 2 3.87 -18.40 -9.96
N ALA A 3 4.83 -18.34 -9.05
CA ALA A 3 4.66 -18.95 -7.74
C ALA A 3 3.44 -18.33 -7.04
N GLN A 4 2.69 -19.12 -6.28
CA GLN A 4 1.48 -18.68 -5.62
C GLN A 4 1.39 -19.18 -4.19
N ILE A 5 0.99 -18.30 -3.27
CA ILE A 5 0.67 -18.64 -1.89
C ILE A 5 -0.71 -18.06 -1.57
N ILE A 6 -1.64 -18.92 -1.17
CA ILE A 6 -2.98 -18.53 -0.74
C ILE A 6 -3.05 -18.67 0.77
N ILE A 7 -3.37 -17.57 1.45
CA ILE A 7 -3.53 -17.49 2.89
C ILE A 7 -4.98 -17.15 3.21
N THR A 8 -5.67 -18.09 3.85
CA THR A 8 -7.02 -17.87 4.34
C THR A 8 -7.01 -17.88 5.86
N ASP A 9 -7.58 -16.84 6.44
CA ASP A 9 -7.51 -16.53 7.86
C ASP A 9 -6.06 -16.48 8.36
N ASN A 10 -5.56 -17.54 8.98
CA ASN A 10 -4.19 -17.58 9.51
C ASN A 10 -3.43 -18.82 9.03
N ASN A 11 -3.90 -19.45 7.95
CA ASN A 11 -3.35 -20.70 7.43
C ASN A 11 -2.97 -20.54 5.96
N ILE A 12 -1.89 -21.21 5.56
CA ILE A 12 -1.52 -21.36 4.15
C ILE A 12 -2.38 -22.50 3.60
N GLU A 13 -3.29 -22.20 2.67
CA GLU A 13 -4.19 -23.18 2.04
C GLU A 13 -3.59 -23.82 0.80
N ALA A 14 -2.87 -23.02 0.00
CA ALA A 14 -2.22 -23.48 -1.21
C ALA A 14 -0.84 -22.85 -1.32
N LYS A 15 0.13 -23.65 -1.79
CA LYS A 15 1.52 -23.25 -1.97
C LYS A 15 2.06 -23.90 -3.24
N GLU A 16 2.21 -23.10 -4.28
CA GLU A 16 2.98 -23.43 -5.47
C GLU A 16 4.24 -22.58 -5.43
N THR A 17 5.33 -23.13 -4.90
CA THR A 17 6.62 -22.45 -4.87
C THR A 17 7.52 -22.93 -5.99
N SER A 18 8.35 -22.02 -6.48
CA SER A 18 9.44 -22.31 -7.40
C SER A 18 10.76 -22.44 -6.61
N ARG A 19 11.84 -22.92 -7.23
CA ARG A 19 13.14 -23.13 -6.55
C ARG A 19 13.77 -21.81 -6.08
N GLU A 20 13.32 -20.70 -6.64
CA GLU A 20 13.78 -19.34 -6.40
C GLU A 20 13.18 -18.72 -5.12
N ILE A 21 12.16 -19.37 -4.52
CA ILE A 21 11.44 -18.87 -3.35
C ILE A 21 11.58 -19.83 -2.18
N GLU A 22 12.26 -19.38 -1.13
CA GLU A 22 12.39 -20.10 0.13
C GLU A 22 11.35 -19.59 1.14
N LEU A 23 10.57 -20.53 1.70
CA LEU A 23 9.68 -20.24 2.83
C LEU A 23 10.34 -20.68 4.13
N LEU A 24 10.57 -19.73 5.02
CA LEU A 24 11.30 -19.92 6.25
C LEU A 24 10.43 -19.53 7.46
N PRO A 25 10.67 -20.13 8.64
CA PRO A 25 10.01 -19.71 9.86
C PRO A 25 10.44 -18.28 10.24
N LEU A 26 9.49 -17.46 10.69
CA LEU A 26 9.75 -16.09 11.12
C LEU A 26 9.58 -15.96 12.64
N SER A 27 10.70 -15.77 13.35
CA SER A 27 10.67 -15.51 14.79
C SER A 27 10.22 -14.07 15.09
N GLN A 28 9.58 -13.85 16.24
CA GLN A 28 9.18 -12.50 16.68
C GLN A 28 10.39 -11.58 16.83
N LYS A 29 11.49 -12.10 17.41
CA LYS A 29 12.72 -11.35 17.68
C LYS A 29 13.37 -10.87 16.39
N ASP A 30 13.40 -11.72 15.35
CA ASP A 30 13.95 -11.32 14.06
C ASP A 30 13.07 -10.30 13.36
N PHE A 31 11.75 -10.49 13.42
CA PHE A 31 10.84 -9.56 12.78
C PHE A 31 10.91 -8.16 13.40
N GLN A 32 11.05 -8.07 14.74
CA GLN A 32 11.09 -6.82 15.48
C GLN A 32 12.18 -5.85 15.01
N LYS A 33 13.27 -6.36 14.41
CA LYS A 33 14.35 -5.54 13.84
C LYS A 33 13.88 -4.63 12.71
N TYR A 34 12.82 -5.02 11.99
CA TYR A 34 12.36 -4.36 10.77
C TYR A 34 11.13 -3.47 10.96
N ILE A 35 10.67 -3.30 12.21
CA ILE A 35 9.39 -2.64 12.56
C ILE A 35 9.57 -1.70 13.78
N PRO A 36 10.36 -0.63 13.64
CA PRO A 36 10.79 0.18 14.76
C PRO A 36 9.61 0.87 15.47
N GLY A 37 9.70 0.95 16.80
CA GLY A 37 8.78 1.75 17.63
C GLY A 37 7.35 1.21 17.75
N LYS A 38 7.03 0.04 17.19
CA LYS A 38 5.71 -0.58 17.36
C LYS A 38 5.78 -1.95 18.02
N ARG A 39 4.97 -2.10 19.07
CA ARG A 39 4.60 -3.42 19.61
C ARG A 39 3.55 -3.99 18.66
N ILE A 40 3.90 -4.99 17.85
CA ILE A 40 2.90 -5.66 17.02
C ILE A 40 2.01 -6.49 17.93
N ALA A 41 0.70 -6.43 17.69
CA ALA A 41 -0.22 -7.44 18.20
C ALA A 41 0.29 -8.85 17.83
N PRO A 42 0.09 -9.86 18.68
CA PRO A 42 0.52 -11.22 18.35
C PRO A 42 -0.13 -11.70 17.04
N CYS A 43 0.68 -11.88 16.00
CA CYS A 43 0.27 -12.47 14.73
C CYS A 43 0.24 -14.00 14.86
N LYS A 44 -0.80 -14.63 14.31
CA LYS A 44 -1.01 -16.08 14.33
C LYS A 44 -0.19 -16.77 13.24
N LEU A 45 -0.11 -16.17 12.05
CA LEU A 45 0.76 -16.62 10.98
C LEU A 45 1.98 -15.71 10.89
N LYS A 46 3.17 -16.31 10.81
CA LYS A 46 4.44 -15.60 10.61
C LYS A 46 5.21 -16.32 9.52
N LEU A 47 5.51 -15.63 8.43
CA LEU A 47 6.16 -16.24 7.27
C LEU A 47 7.32 -15.36 6.80
N ARG A 48 8.48 -15.97 6.58
CA ARG A 48 9.59 -15.35 5.89
C ARG A 48 9.65 -15.92 4.47
N ILE A 49 9.71 -15.03 3.49
CA ILE A 49 9.83 -15.33 2.06
C ILE A 49 11.17 -14.77 1.62
N ARG A 50 12.11 -15.63 1.25
CA ARG A 50 13.41 -15.21 0.73
C ARG A 50 13.49 -15.54 -0.76
N CYS A 51 13.85 -14.54 -1.56
CA CYS A 51 14.04 -14.67 -2.99
C CYS A 51 15.52 -14.60 -3.32
N THR A 52 16.07 -15.70 -3.85
CA THR A 52 17.49 -15.84 -4.20
C THR A 52 17.74 -15.65 -5.69
N GLN A 53 16.69 -15.69 -6.51
CA GLN A 53 16.74 -15.44 -7.95
C GLN A 53 15.51 -14.63 -8.38
N SER A 54 15.62 -13.95 -9.51
CA SER A 54 14.56 -13.10 -10.04
C SER A 54 13.34 -13.93 -10.43
N THR A 55 12.15 -13.53 -9.97
CA THR A 55 10.93 -14.33 -10.12
C THR A 55 9.66 -13.50 -9.98
N GLU A 56 8.50 -14.15 -10.13
CA GLU A 56 7.19 -13.58 -9.86
C GLU A 56 6.46 -14.40 -8.78
N LEU A 57 5.78 -13.69 -7.88
CA LEU A 57 5.02 -14.29 -6.78
C LEU A 57 3.65 -13.64 -6.66
N LEU A 58 2.60 -14.46 -6.53
CA LEU A 58 1.25 -14.04 -6.18
C LEU A 58 0.93 -14.45 -4.73
N LEU A 59 0.62 -13.45 -3.89
CA LEU A 59 0.11 -13.65 -2.53
C LEU A 59 -1.37 -13.30 -2.48
N VAL A 60 -2.21 -14.26 -2.10
CA VAL A 60 -3.66 -14.03 -1.94
C VAL A 60 -4.03 -14.12 -0.48
N PHE A 61 -4.69 -13.09 0.05
CA PHE A 61 -5.18 -13.03 1.43
C PHE A 61 -6.70 -13.04 1.45
N ARG A 62 -7.28 -14.00 2.16
CA ARG A 62 -8.73 -14.13 2.37
C ARG A 62 -9.04 -14.12 3.86
N ALA A 63 -9.59 -13.00 4.35
CA ALA A 63 -10.06 -12.89 5.72
C ALA A 63 -11.54 -13.31 5.80
N LEU A 64 -11.80 -14.62 5.97
CA LEU A 64 -13.16 -15.12 6.23
C LEU A 64 -13.55 -14.95 7.70
N ARG A 65 -12.54 -15.04 8.58
CA ARG A 65 -12.53 -14.73 10.01
C ARG A 65 -11.35 -13.79 10.31
N ASP A 66 -11.15 -13.50 11.59
CA ASP A 66 -10.02 -12.69 12.05
C ASP A 66 -8.66 -13.24 11.59
N GLN A 67 -7.98 -12.41 10.79
CA GLN A 67 -6.71 -12.68 10.14
C GLN A 67 -5.65 -11.75 10.72
N LYS A 68 -4.57 -12.32 11.26
CA LYS A 68 -3.42 -11.60 11.86
C LYS A 68 -2.12 -12.21 11.37
N ILE A 69 -1.48 -11.57 10.40
CA ILE A 69 -0.33 -12.10 9.66
C ILE A 69 0.88 -11.17 9.81
N ALA A 70 2.05 -11.78 9.98
CA ALA A 70 3.35 -11.11 9.84
C ALA A 70 4.12 -11.73 8.67
N LEU A 71 4.59 -10.90 7.75
CA LEU A 71 5.39 -11.30 6.60
C LEU A 71 6.72 -10.57 6.60
N LEU A 72 7.81 -11.30 6.37
CA LEU A 72 9.10 -10.74 6.00
C LEU A 72 9.45 -11.20 4.59
N VAL A 73 9.64 -10.28 3.66
CA VAL A 73 10.05 -10.56 2.29
C VAL A 73 11.47 -10.03 2.10
N GLU A 74 12.39 -10.89 1.71
CA GLU A 74 13.81 -10.58 1.56
C GLU A 74 14.24 -10.86 0.12
N LEU A 75 14.79 -9.84 -0.55
CA LEU A 75 15.42 -9.99 -1.86
C LEU A 75 16.94 -9.95 -1.67
N CYS A 76 17.63 -10.99 -2.13
CA CYS A 76 19.09 -10.99 -2.19
C CYS A 76 19.59 -9.93 -3.18
N ALA A 77 20.87 -9.57 -3.06
CA ALA A 77 21.51 -8.60 -3.96
C ALA A 77 21.30 -8.96 -5.45
N GLY A 78 20.97 -7.97 -6.28
CA GLY A 78 20.74 -8.14 -7.72
C GLY A 78 19.45 -8.89 -8.11
N VAL A 79 18.60 -9.27 -7.15
CA VAL A 79 17.36 -10.02 -7.43
C VAL A 79 16.21 -9.08 -7.77
N ASN A 80 15.41 -9.45 -8.78
CA ASN A 80 14.20 -8.73 -9.16
C ASN A 80 12.95 -9.56 -8.83
N LEU A 81 12.03 -9.03 -8.02
CA LEU A 81 10.76 -9.68 -7.70
C LEU A 81 9.59 -8.86 -8.25
N VAL A 82 8.72 -9.51 -9.03
CA VAL A 82 7.36 -9.00 -9.27
C VAL A 82 6.43 -9.65 -8.27
N LEU A 83 6.00 -8.89 -7.26
CA LEU A 83 5.08 -9.34 -6.24
C LEU A 83 3.69 -8.81 -6.52
N GLN A 84 2.74 -9.71 -6.72
CA GLN A 84 1.32 -9.38 -6.80
C GLN A 84 0.64 -9.76 -5.49
N THR A 85 -0.14 -8.86 -4.92
CA THR A 85 -0.97 -9.16 -3.75
C THR A 85 -2.44 -8.91 -4.04
N ALA A 86 -3.28 -9.82 -3.59
CA ALA A 86 -4.74 -9.69 -3.68
C ALA A 86 -5.36 -9.94 -2.31
N CYS A 87 -6.02 -8.94 -1.74
CA CYS A 87 -6.62 -9.04 -0.41
C CYS A 87 -8.14 -8.88 -0.48
N SER A 88 -8.85 -9.73 0.26
CA SER A 88 -10.31 -9.63 0.41
C SER A 88 -10.77 -10.16 1.77
N GLY A 89 -11.95 -9.75 2.21
CA GLY A 89 -12.53 -10.30 3.43
C GLY A 89 -14.02 -10.06 3.61
N ASN A 90 -14.60 -10.83 4.53
CA ASN A 90 -16.02 -10.83 4.85
C ASN A 90 -16.40 -9.77 5.88
N LYS A 91 -17.67 -9.35 5.88
CA LYS A 91 -18.19 -8.22 6.69
C LYS A 91 -17.90 -8.26 8.18
N ASN A 92 -17.78 -9.45 8.75
CA ASN A 92 -17.59 -9.62 10.19
C ASN A 92 -16.15 -10.02 10.57
N ALA A 93 -15.23 -10.05 9.61
CA ALA A 93 -13.82 -10.37 9.88
C ALA A 93 -13.00 -9.09 10.13
N ALA A 94 -11.96 -9.21 10.96
CA ALA A 94 -10.87 -8.26 11.00
C ALA A 94 -9.66 -8.77 10.19
N HIS A 95 -9.03 -7.89 9.43
CA HIS A 95 -7.76 -8.15 8.76
C HIS A 95 -6.66 -7.29 9.38
N TYR A 96 -5.55 -7.91 9.74
CA TYR A 96 -4.36 -7.26 10.25
C TYR A 96 -3.12 -7.88 9.60
N LEU A 97 -2.44 -7.11 8.75
CA LEU A 97 -1.21 -7.54 8.08
C LEU A 97 -0.07 -6.61 8.45
N VAL A 98 1.07 -7.19 8.82
CA VAL A 98 2.33 -6.45 8.89
C VAL A 98 3.33 -7.11 7.98
N THR A 99 3.82 -6.36 7.01
CA THR A 99 4.82 -6.84 6.05
C THR A 99 6.05 -5.96 6.13
N ALA A 100 7.21 -6.57 6.34
CA ALA A 100 8.49 -5.93 6.14
C ALA A 100 9.13 -6.44 4.85
N PHE A 101 9.67 -5.53 4.05
CA PHE A 101 10.44 -5.80 2.85
C PHE A 101 11.89 -5.37 3.10
N LYS A 102 12.83 -6.28 2.89
CA LYS A 102 14.26 -6.00 2.90
C LYS A 102 14.80 -6.21 1.50
N LEU A 103 15.31 -5.14 0.90
CA LEU A 103 15.90 -5.13 -0.43
C LEU A 103 17.39 -4.88 -0.29
N GLU A 104 18.19 -5.85 -0.69
CA GLU A 104 19.65 -5.71 -0.74
C GLU A 104 20.11 -4.96 -2.00
N GLU A 105 21.40 -4.68 -2.09
CA GLU A 105 21.96 -3.83 -3.15
C GLU A 105 21.62 -4.35 -4.54
N ASN A 106 21.30 -3.40 -5.43
CA ASN A 106 20.93 -3.61 -6.83
C ASN A 106 19.70 -4.50 -7.03
N SER A 107 18.89 -4.74 -6.00
CA SER A 107 17.62 -5.48 -6.13
C SER A 107 16.46 -4.57 -6.56
N GLU A 108 15.46 -5.16 -7.21
CA GLU A 108 14.22 -4.46 -7.62
C GLU A 108 12.97 -5.19 -7.13
N LEU A 109 12.06 -4.45 -6.50
CA LEU A 109 10.71 -4.93 -6.19
C LEU A 109 9.66 -4.17 -6.99
N VAL A 110 8.87 -4.90 -7.78
CA VAL A 110 7.63 -4.41 -8.38
C VAL A 110 6.45 -4.98 -7.60
N LEU A 111 5.87 -4.19 -6.69
CA LEU A 111 4.71 -4.57 -5.88
C LEU A 111 3.42 -4.05 -6.50
N LYS A 112 2.52 -4.95 -6.89
CA LYS A 112 1.17 -4.64 -7.37
C LYS A 112 0.15 -5.19 -6.39
N SER A 113 -0.58 -4.32 -5.71
CA SER A 113 -1.59 -4.69 -4.71
C SER A 113 -3.00 -4.35 -5.18
N ALA A 114 -3.93 -5.29 -5.03
CA ALA A 114 -5.34 -5.12 -5.31
C ALA A 114 -6.18 -5.59 -4.11
N ASN A 115 -6.80 -4.65 -3.43
CA ASN A 115 -7.50 -4.89 -2.18
C ASN A 115 -9.00 -4.59 -2.35
N CYS A 116 -9.85 -5.48 -1.85
CA CYS A 116 -11.31 -5.30 -1.83
C CYS A 116 -11.85 -5.63 -0.45
N TRP A 117 -12.12 -4.58 0.32
CA TRP A 117 -12.52 -4.71 1.71
C TRP A 117 -14.02 -4.49 1.88
N LYS A 118 -14.69 -5.56 2.31
CA LYS A 118 -16.04 -5.52 2.87
C LYS A 118 -16.06 -5.76 4.37
N THR A 119 -14.88 -5.90 4.99
CA THR A 119 -14.64 -6.29 6.38
C THR A 119 -15.09 -5.25 7.40
N ALA A 120 -15.21 -5.64 8.67
CA ALA A 120 -15.44 -4.68 9.74
C ALA A 120 -14.25 -3.72 9.86
N LYS A 121 -13.03 -4.28 9.78
CA LYS A 121 -11.78 -3.52 9.83
C LYS A 121 -10.67 -4.22 9.07
N ALA A 122 -9.90 -3.48 8.27
CA ALA A 122 -8.66 -3.92 7.66
C ALA A 122 -7.53 -2.95 8.02
N THR A 123 -6.39 -3.46 8.46
CA THR A 123 -5.24 -2.67 8.89
C THR A 123 -3.94 -3.28 8.41
N ASP A 124 -3.27 -2.58 7.50
CA ASP A 124 -2.05 -3.03 6.87
C ASP A 124 -0.89 -2.10 7.20
N TYR A 125 0.23 -2.70 7.58
CA TYR A 125 1.49 -2.02 7.83
C TYR A 125 2.56 -2.55 6.89
N TYR A 126 3.15 -1.66 6.11
CA TYR A 126 4.24 -1.97 5.21
C TYR A 126 5.48 -1.21 5.63
N TYR A 127 6.57 -1.95 5.85
CA TYR A 127 7.90 -1.40 6.14
C TYR A 127 8.82 -1.79 4.99
N PHE A 128 9.53 -0.83 4.41
CA PHE A 128 10.46 -1.07 3.32
C PHE A 128 11.85 -0.59 3.73
N TRP A 129 12.84 -1.47 3.61
CA TRP A 129 14.24 -1.19 3.86
C TRP A 129 14.99 -1.35 2.54
N LEU A 130 15.43 -0.23 1.96
CA LEU A 130 16.14 -0.20 0.69
C LEU A 130 17.53 0.40 0.88
N SER A 131 18.54 -0.33 0.42
CA SER A 131 19.92 0.11 0.35
C SER A 131 20.40 -0.12 -1.09
N ASN A 132 20.64 0.97 -1.83
CA ASN A 132 20.96 0.92 -3.26
C ASN A 132 20.01 0.02 -4.06
N ALA A 133 18.70 0.20 -3.89
CA ALA A 133 17.69 -0.68 -4.46
C ALA A 133 16.53 0.10 -5.10
N LYS A 134 15.67 -0.61 -5.83
CA LYS A 134 14.55 -0.04 -6.58
C LYS A 134 13.20 -0.59 -6.12
N LEU A 135 12.25 0.30 -5.88
CA LEU A 135 10.85 -0.05 -5.58
C LEU A 135 9.90 0.62 -6.57
N ILE A 136 9.01 -0.18 -7.17
CA ILE A 136 7.83 0.28 -7.88
C ILE A 136 6.60 -0.31 -7.18
N LEU A 137 5.78 0.54 -6.58
CA LEU A 137 4.57 0.14 -5.86
C LEU A 137 3.33 0.72 -6.54
N GLN A 138 2.38 -0.15 -6.85
CA GLN A 138 1.05 0.20 -7.32
C GLN A 138 0.00 -0.45 -6.41
N SER A 139 -0.69 0.34 -5.60
CA SER A 139 -1.77 -0.15 -4.72
C SER A 139 -3.11 0.35 -5.22
N ARG A 140 -4.10 -0.54 -5.25
CA ARG A 140 -5.49 -0.25 -5.60
C ARG A 140 -6.42 -0.85 -4.56
N SER A 141 -7.15 0.00 -3.84
CA SER A 141 -8.01 -0.41 -2.74
C SER A 141 -9.46 0.02 -2.97
N TYR A 142 -10.40 -0.91 -2.78
CA TYR A 142 -11.84 -0.67 -2.87
C TYR A 142 -12.50 -0.99 -1.53
N ILE A 143 -13.01 0.05 -0.87
CA ILE A 143 -13.52 -0.02 0.50
C ILE A 143 -15.03 0.15 0.49
N TRP A 144 -15.75 -0.87 0.95
CA TRP A 144 -17.22 -0.90 0.98
C TRP A 144 -17.72 -1.09 2.40
N GLN A 145 -18.25 -0.02 3.00
CA GLN A 145 -18.82 -0.04 4.36
C GLN A 145 -17.85 -0.60 5.43
N ALA A 146 -16.55 -0.39 5.22
CA ALA A 146 -15.48 -0.92 6.05
C ALA A 146 -14.63 0.22 6.64
N GLU A 147 -13.89 -0.08 7.71
CA GLU A 147 -12.80 0.76 8.19
C GLU A 147 -11.46 0.23 7.67
N HIS A 148 -10.76 1.03 6.86
CA HIS A 148 -9.48 0.66 6.28
C HIS A 148 -8.36 1.54 6.81
N THR A 149 -7.19 0.96 7.06
CA THR A 149 -6.01 1.70 7.47
C THR A 149 -4.78 1.10 6.82
N GLU A 150 -4.10 1.87 5.98
CA GLU A 150 -2.82 1.48 5.37
C GLU A 150 -1.72 2.43 5.86
N HIS A 151 -0.62 1.84 6.32
CA HIS A 151 0.57 2.56 6.73
C HIS A 151 1.78 2.10 5.93
N TYR A 152 2.48 3.04 5.32
CA TYR A 152 3.72 2.82 4.58
C TYR A 152 4.86 3.53 5.31
N TYR A 153 5.91 2.79 5.66
CA TYR A 153 7.16 3.31 6.20
C TYR A 153 8.30 2.90 5.29
N LEU A 154 8.92 3.87 4.61
CA LEU A 154 10.01 3.63 3.69
C LEU A 154 11.30 4.20 4.29
N TYR A 155 12.31 3.35 4.40
CA TYR A 155 13.68 3.68 4.79
C TYR A 155 14.54 3.53 3.54
N LEU A 156 14.96 4.64 2.96
CA LEU A 156 15.55 4.71 1.64
C LEU A 156 16.97 5.26 1.73
N ASP A 157 17.93 4.54 1.16
CA ASP A 157 19.32 4.99 1.07
C ASP A 157 19.90 4.65 -0.31
N HIS A 158 20.44 5.64 -1.02
CA HIS A 158 20.95 5.51 -2.39
C HIS A 158 19.95 4.85 -3.36
N SER A 159 18.66 5.05 -3.13
CA SER A 159 17.60 4.20 -3.70
C SER A 159 16.61 4.98 -4.54
N PHE A 160 15.89 4.25 -5.40
CA PHE A 160 14.77 4.78 -6.18
C PHE A 160 13.45 4.17 -5.69
N ALA A 161 12.43 5.02 -5.52
CA ALA A 161 11.08 4.54 -5.21
C ALA A 161 10.01 5.31 -6.01
N GLN A 162 9.15 4.57 -6.71
CA GLN A 162 7.95 5.09 -7.36
C GLN A 162 6.71 4.43 -6.79
N LEU A 163 5.80 5.22 -6.22
CA LEU A 163 4.58 4.75 -5.56
C LEU A 163 3.34 5.40 -6.19
N ARG A 164 2.33 4.58 -6.42
CA ARG A 164 1.00 4.99 -6.90
C ARG A 164 -0.07 4.33 -6.06
N PHE A 165 -0.77 5.11 -5.25
CA PHE A 165 -1.88 4.67 -4.41
C PHE A 165 -3.19 5.11 -5.02
N SER A 166 -4.12 4.19 -5.22
CA SER A 166 -5.46 4.45 -5.71
C SER A 166 -6.44 3.88 -4.71
N GLU A 167 -7.29 4.72 -4.12
CA GLU A 167 -8.31 4.22 -3.20
C GLU A 167 -9.69 4.79 -3.51
N VAL A 168 -10.69 3.91 -3.52
CA VAL A 168 -12.09 4.28 -3.59
C VAL A 168 -12.78 3.84 -2.31
N CYS A 169 -13.30 4.79 -1.54
CA CYS A 169 -14.02 4.52 -0.30
C CYS A 169 -15.50 4.89 -0.42
N ILE A 170 -16.37 3.90 -0.16
CA ILE A 170 -17.82 4.05 -0.26
C ILE A 170 -18.46 3.70 1.08
N ALA A 171 -19.16 4.69 1.67
CA ALA A 171 -19.87 4.55 2.93
C ALA A 171 -19.02 3.99 4.09
N GLY A 172 -17.71 4.24 4.07
CA GLY A 172 -16.75 3.72 5.04
C GLY A 172 -15.80 4.79 5.58
N LYS A 173 -14.73 4.34 6.21
CA LYS A 173 -13.63 5.20 6.63
C LYS A 173 -12.32 4.64 6.11
N ALA A 174 -11.41 5.52 5.70
CA ALA A 174 -10.07 5.11 5.37
C ALA A 174 -9.03 6.05 5.99
N LYS A 175 -7.89 5.49 6.36
CA LYS A 175 -6.70 6.23 6.76
C LYS A 175 -5.51 5.69 5.99
N ILE A 176 -4.96 6.51 5.11
CA ILE A 176 -3.67 6.23 4.47
C ILE A 176 -2.62 7.10 5.12
N SER A 177 -1.47 6.51 5.43
CA SER A 177 -0.34 7.22 6.01
C SER A 177 0.94 6.71 5.38
N ALA A 178 1.69 7.59 4.73
CA ALA A 178 3.01 7.27 4.22
C ALA A 178 4.06 8.14 4.90
N LYS A 179 5.12 7.49 5.39
CA LYS A 179 6.31 8.14 5.94
C LYS A 179 7.52 7.68 5.15
N TYR A 180 8.24 8.63 4.59
CA TYR A 180 9.45 8.41 3.80
C TYR A 180 10.63 8.99 4.57
N LEU A 181 11.61 8.14 4.90
CA LEU A 181 12.88 8.54 5.47
C LEU A 181 13.95 8.42 4.40
N LEU A 182 14.47 9.56 3.95
CA LEU A 182 15.48 9.62 2.89
C LEU A 182 16.85 9.85 3.54
N LYS A 183 17.79 8.94 3.30
CA LYS A 183 19.20 9.10 3.63
C LYS A 183 19.87 9.88 2.50
N ASP A 184 20.86 9.30 1.82
CA ASP A 184 21.59 10.00 0.79
C ASP A 184 21.13 9.57 -0.60
N LYS A 185 21.12 10.50 -1.55
CA LYS A 185 20.92 10.25 -2.99
C LYS A 185 19.65 9.45 -3.32
N VAL A 186 18.54 9.74 -2.63
CA VAL A 186 17.26 9.08 -2.89
C VAL A 186 16.47 9.82 -3.96
N SER A 187 15.88 9.08 -4.89
CA SER A 187 14.88 9.60 -5.84
C SER A 187 13.50 8.99 -5.54
N LEU A 188 12.56 9.83 -5.09
CA LEU A 188 11.21 9.43 -4.68
C LEU A 188 10.13 10.09 -5.55
N GLN A 189 9.19 9.29 -6.06
CA GLN A 189 7.95 9.78 -6.66
C GLN A 189 6.77 9.06 -6.02
N ALA A 190 5.89 9.76 -5.29
CA ALA A 190 4.72 9.14 -4.68
C ALA A 190 3.44 9.89 -5.05
N ASN A 191 2.44 9.18 -5.57
CA ASN A 191 1.18 9.78 -5.99
C ASN A 191 0.02 9.06 -5.31
N ALA A 192 -0.85 9.79 -4.64
CA ALA A 192 -2.07 9.26 -4.04
C ALA A 192 -3.28 9.83 -4.79
N LYS A 193 -4.14 8.94 -5.31
CA LYS A 193 -5.43 9.28 -5.91
C LYS A 193 -6.56 8.66 -5.10
N LEU A 194 -7.33 9.49 -4.41
CA LEU A 194 -8.35 9.01 -3.47
C LEU A 194 -9.74 9.53 -3.87
N ALA A 195 -10.74 8.66 -3.81
CA ALA A 195 -12.11 9.03 -4.16
C ALA A 195 -13.08 8.55 -3.08
N ALA A 196 -13.92 9.45 -2.57
CA ALA A 196 -14.82 9.19 -1.46
C ALA A 196 -16.27 9.45 -1.84
N PHE A 197 -17.16 8.51 -1.51
CA PHE A 197 -18.61 8.71 -1.60
C PHE A 197 -19.30 8.37 -0.29
N LYS A 198 -19.90 9.39 0.34
CA LYS A 198 -20.50 9.28 1.69
C LYS A 198 -19.53 8.64 2.70
N ALA A 199 -18.23 8.89 2.54
CA ALA A 199 -17.15 8.27 3.29
C ALA A 199 -16.21 9.33 3.86
N ASN A 200 -15.40 8.94 4.85
CA ASN A 200 -14.38 9.80 5.44
C ASN A 200 -12.99 9.23 5.15
N ILE A 201 -12.12 10.00 4.48
CA ILE A 201 -10.73 9.61 4.25
C ILE A 201 -9.80 10.57 4.99
N ARG A 202 -8.75 10.04 5.61
CA ARG A 202 -7.63 10.81 6.12
C ARG A 202 -6.35 10.35 5.43
N ASN A 203 -5.67 11.27 4.78
CA ASN A 203 -4.44 11.03 4.06
C ASN A 203 -3.29 11.80 4.71
N TYR A 204 -2.25 11.10 5.12
CA TYR A 204 -1.06 11.67 5.75
C TYR A 204 0.16 11.30 4.91
N SER A 205 0.95 12.30 4.54
CA SER A 205 2.22 12.09 3.83
C SER A 205 3.31 12.87 4.55
N LEU A 206 4.39 12.19 4.93
CA LEU A 206 5.54 12.81 5.59
C LEU A 206 6.83 12.39 4.88
N VAL A 207 7.52 13.35 4.28
CA VAL A 207 8.87 13.15 3.74
C VAL A 207 9.88 13.77 4.71
N LEU A 208 10.79 12.95 5.22
CA LEU A 208 11.92 13.35 6.06
C LEU A 208 13.21 13.07 5.30
N ALA A 209 13.81 14.09 4.70
CA ALA A 209 15.12 14.00 4.08
C ALA A 209 16.20 14.34 5.13
N GLU A 210 16.85 13.31 5.67
CA GLU A 210 17.89 13.43 6.69
C GLU A 210 19.30 13.48 6.09
N GLY A 211 19.52 12.89 4.92
CA GLY A 211 20.78 12.98 4.19
C GLY A 211 20.75 14.01 3.07
N LYS A 212 21.63 13.83 2.08
CA LYS A 212 21.97 14.82 1.04
C LYS A 212 21.54 14.37 -0.35
N GLU A 213 21.49 15.32 -1.27
CA GLU A 213 21.27 15.09 -2.71
C GLU A 213 19.98 14.30 -3.01
N ASN A 214 18.95 14.47 -2.17
CA ASN A 214 17.67 13.80 -2.35
C ASN A 214 16.76 14.58 -3.29
N ARG A 215 15.99 13.87 -4.11
CA ARG A 215 14.91 14.43 -4.93
C ARG A 215 13.62 13.69 -4.63
N ALA A 216 12.61 14.42 -4.16
CA ALA A 216 11.31 13.83 -3.85
C ALA A 216 10.16 14.66 -4.43
N PHE A 217 9.28 14.00 -5.17
CA PHE A 217 8.00 14.57 -5.59
C PHE A 217 6.86 13.74 -5.01
N THR A 218 5.95 14.39 -4.31
CA THR A 218 4.74 13.73 -3.79
C THR A 218 3.48 14.47 -4.22
N SER A 219 2.43 13.74 -4.62
CA SER A 219 1.15 14.34 -5.01
C SER A 219 -0.03 13.66 -4.33
N CYS A 220 -1.07 14.44 -4.03
CA CYS A 220 -2.34 13.96 -3.49
C CYS A 220 -3.48 14.56 -4.31
N GLU A 221 -4.20 13.71 -5.04
CA GLU A 221 -5.34 14.10 -5.86
C GLU A 221 -6.61 13.42 -5.36
N GLU A 222 -7.58 14.20 -4.92
CA GLU A 222 -8.66 13.67 -4.12
C GLU A 222 -10.00 14.17 -4.60
N ILE A 223 -10.99 13.27 -4.59
CA ILE A 223 -12.30 13.52 -5.19
C ILE A 223 -13.40 13.23 -4.17
N LEU A 224 -14.23 14.25 -3.96
CA LEU A 224 -15.39 14.22 -3.08
C LEU A 224 -16.67 13.99 -3.89
N LEU A 225 -17.49 13.06 -3.42
CA LEU A 225 -18.85 12.86 -3.92
C LEU A 225 -19.87 12.72 -2.78
N GLY A 226 -21.01 13.39 -2.93
CA GLY A 226 -22.07 13.40 -1.92
C GLY A 226 -21.61 14.05 -0.60
N LYS A 227 -21.91 13.41 0.53
CA LYS A 227 -21.55 13.90 1.88
C LYS A 227 -20.17 13.42 2.34
N ALA A 228 -19.23 13.19 1.41
CA ALA A 228 -17.89 12.73 1.75
C ALA A 228 -17.05 13.82 2.43
N LYS A 229 -16.06 13.41 3.22
CA LYS A 229 -15.04 14.30 3.80
C LYS A 229 -13.67 13.69 3.57
N ILE A 230 -12.71 14.51 3.17
CA ILE A 230 -11.30 14.13 3.04
C ILE A 230 -10.46 15.16 3.78
N LEU A 231 -9.52 14.69 4.58
CA LEU A 231 -8.49 15.50 5.23
C LEU A 231 -7.13 15.03 4.74
N THR A 232 -6.32 15.96 4.26
CA THR A 232 -5.01 15.67 3.70
C THR A 232 -3.96 16.55 4.34
N VAL A 233 -2.97 15.90 4.96
CA VAL A 233 -1.94 16.56 5.74
C VAL A 233 -0.57 16.11 5.20
N PRO A 234 -0.01 16.87 4.25
CA PRO A 234 1.36 16.67 3.80
C PRO A 234 2.35 17.43 4.68
N ALA A 235 3.54 16.87 4.83
CA ALA A 235 4.65 17.52 5.49
C ALA A 235 5.97 17.12 4.82
N LEU A 236 6.82 18.12 4.59
CA LEU A 236 8.17 17.95 4.07
C LEU A 236 9.14 18.51 5.11
N ARG A 237 10.23 17.80 5.36
CA ARG A 237 11.37 18.29 6.15
C ARG A 237 12.65 17.92 5.43
N SER A 238 13.49 18.92 5.18
CA SER A 238 14.88 18.73 4.73
C SER A 238 15.85 19.14 5.82
N ALA A 239 16.91 18.37 6.00
CA ALA A 239 18.04 18.71 6.87
C ALA A 239 19.26 19.28 6.11
N ASP A 240 19.26 19.24 4.78
CA ASP A 240 20.39 19.64 3.94
C ASP A 240 19.93 20.48 2.73
N PRO A 241 20.65 21.56 2.36
CA PRO A 241 20.28 22.44 1.26
C PRO A 241 20.42 21.83 -0.14
N SER A 242 21.12 20.69 -0.29
CA SER A 242 21.22 19.98 -1.57
C SER A 242 19.97 19.16 -1.94
N ASN A 243 18.98 19.08 -1.04
CA ASN A 243 17.76 18.32 -1.27
C ASN A 243 16.68 19.16 -2.00
N GLU A 244 15.98 18.54 -2.93
CA GLU A 244 14.82 19.10 -3.64
C GLU A 244 13.56 18.30 -3.29
N LEU A 245 12.65 18.91 -2.54
CA LEU A 245 11.40 18.27 -2.09
C LEU A 245 10.19 19.07 -2.57
N HIS A 246 9.28 18.41 -3.27
CA HIS A 246 8.06 18.99 -3.81
C HIS A 246 6.82 18.24 -3.34
N HIS A 247 5.76 18.99 -3.05
CA HIS A 247 4.45 18.43 -2.74
C HIS A 247 3.33 19.19 -3.43
N GLU A 248 2.40 18.46 -4.02
CA GLU A 248 1.16 19.00 -4.60
C GLU A 248 -0.06 18.31 -3.99
N ALA A 249 -1.06 19.09 -3.61
CA ALA A 249 -2.34 18.57 -3.12
C ALA A 249 -3.52 19.28 -3.78
N ARG A 250 -4.52 18.49 -4.19
CA ARG A 250 -5.81 18.98 -4.67
C ARG A 250 -6.96 18.13 -4.12
N ILE A 251 -7.99 18.81 -3.62
CA ILE A 251 -9.27 18.20 -3.26
C ILE A 251 -10.34 18.82 -4.16
N GLY A 252 -10.93 18.01 -5.03
CA GLY A 252 -11.93 18.41 -6.00
C GLY A 252 -13.28 17.72 -5.79
N LYS A 253 -14.28 18.18 -6.53
CA LYS A 253 -15.59 17.53 -6.68
C LYS A 253 -15.68 16.90 -8.07
N ILE A 254 -16.47 15.84 -8.21
CA ILE A 254 -16.85 15.34 -9.53
C ILE A 254 -17.74 16.39 -10.23
N LYS A 255 -17.54 16.59 -11.54
CA LYS A 255 -18.37 17.48 -12.34
C LYS A 255 -19.82 17.01 -12.32
N LYS A 256 -20.75 17.90 -11.98
CA LYS A 256 -22.18 17.57 -11.83
C LYS A 256 -22.77 17.04 -13.14
N GLU A 257 -22.26 17.55 -14.25
CA GLU A 257 -22.63 17.22 -15.62
C GLU A 257 -22.31 15.75 -15.94
N GLU A 258 -21.18 15.23 -15.45
CA GLU A 258 -20.80 13.82 -15.67
C GLU A 258 -21.73 12.86 -14.92
N LEU A 259 -22.16 13.22 -13.70
CA LEU A 259 -23.16 12.46 -12.96
C LEU A 259 -24.52 12.50 -13.65
N GLN A 260 -24.97 13.69 -14.05
CA GLN A 260 -26.25 13.86 -14.76
C GLN A 260 -26.29 13.10 -16.08
N TYR A 261 -25.19 13.08 -16.83
CA TYR A 261 -25.06 12.32 -18.06
C TYR A 261 -25.24 10.81 -17.86
N LEU A 262 -24.61 10.24 -16.82
CA LEU A 262 -24.79 8.83 -16.50
C LEU A 262 -26.22 8.52 -16.04
N LEU A 263 -26.82 9.39 -15.22
CA LEU A 263 -28.22 9.24 -14.82
C LEU A 263 -29.17 9.28 -16.04
N ALA A 264 -28.94 10.21 -16.98
CA ALA A 264 -29.73 10.34 -18.20
C ALA A 264 -29.64 9.11 -19.12
N ARG A 265 -28.56 8.32 -19.02
CA ARG A 265 -28.41 7.02 -19.70
C ARG A 265 -29.03 5.84 -18.95
N GLY A 266 -29.79 6.09 -17.90
CA GLY A 266 -30.49 5.06 -17.14
C GLY A 266 -29.63 4.36 -16.08
N TYR A 267 -28.41 4.83 -15.79
CA TYR A 267 -27.66 4.32 -14.65
C TYR A 267 -28.32 4.77 -13.34
N SER A 268 -28.41 3.85 -12.37
CA SER A 268 -28.83 4.23 -11.02
C SER A 268 -27.82 5.21 -10.39
N PRO A 269 -28.23 6.06 -9.43
CA PRO A 269 -27.31 6.98 -8.76
C PRO A 269 -26.09 6.29 -8.14
N ALA A 270 -26.26 5.09 -7.60
CA ALA A 270 -25.18 4.29 -7.04
C ALA A 270 -24.23 3.76 -8.13
N ALA A 271 -24.76 3.29 -9.26
CA ALA A 271 -23.96 2.81 -10.38
C ALA A 271 -23.18 3.96 -11.05
N ALA A 272 -23.82 5.10 -11.27
CA ALA A 272 -23.19 6.29 -11.82
C ALA A 272 -22.05 6.81 -10.91
N ALA A 273 -22.31 6.92 -9.60
CA ALA A 273 -21.29 7.27 -8.61
C ALA A 273 -20.10 6.29 -8.64
N ARG A 274 -20.37 4.99 -8.68
CA ARG A 274 -19.31 3.97 -8.76
C ARG A 274 -18.46 4.14 -10.01
N LEU A 275 -19.06 4.30 -11.18
CA LEU A 275 -18.32 4.48 -12.44
C LEU A 275 -17.42 5.72 -12.40
N LEU A 276 -17.93 6.84 -11.87
CA LEU A 276 -17.16 8.07 -11.73
C LEU A 276 -15.98 7.90 -10.79
N LEU A 277 -16.18 7.26 -9.63
CA LEU A 277 -15.11 7.00 -8.66
C LEU A 277 -14.04 6.05 -9.23
N LEU A 278 -14.43 5.02 -9.97
CA LEU A 278 -13.49 4.09 -10.62
C LEU A 278 -12.63 4.80 -11.67
N ARG A 279 -13.21 5.73 -12.44
CA ARG A 279 -12.47 6.54 -13.42
C ARG A 279 -11.55 7.54 -12.72
N ALA A 280 -12.05 8.19 -11.69
CA ALA A 280 -11.35 9.21 -10.90
C ALA A 280 -10.07 8.68 -10.24
N ALA A 281 -10.10 7.45 -9.73
CA ALA A 281 -8.96 6.86 -9.02
C ALA A 281 -7.94 6.17 -9.97
N LYS A 282 -8.12 6.21 -11.30
CA LYS A 282 -7.21 5.56 -12.25
C LYS A 282 -5.94 6.40 -12.48
N PHE A 283 -4.80 5.73 -12.51
CA PHE A 283 -3.53 6.29 -12.99
C PHE A 283 -3.39 6.06 -14.49
#